data_AF-A0AA51F3N3-F1
#
_entry.id   AF-A0AA51F3N3-F1
#
_cell.length_a   1.000
_cell.length_b   1.000
_cell.length_c   1.000
_cell.angle_alpha   90.00
_cell.angle_beta   90.00
_cell.angle_gamma   90.00
#
_symmetry.space_group_name_H-M   'P 1'
#
loop_
_entity.id
_entity.type
_entity.pdbx_description
1 polymer ?
#
loop_
_entity_poly.entity_id
_entity_poly.type
_entity_poly.pdbx_seq_one_letter_code
_entity_poly.pdbx_strand_id
1 'polypeptide(L)' 'EHMLGWNIPEEHQDLVLDHWRAFPAVNKFWHFGMAFVYT' A
#
# COMPACT_ATOMS: atom_id res chain seq x y z
N GLU A 1 -10.53 -2.49 7.61
CA GLU A 1 -9.62 -2.14 6.51
C GLU A 1 -8.48 -1.33 7.08
N HIS A 2 -7.25 -1.52 6.61
CA HIS A 2 -6.10 -0.74 7.09
C HIS A 2 -5.82 0.43 6.15
N MET A 3 -5.14 1.47 6.64
CA MET A 3 -4.67 2.57 5.81
C MET A 3 -3.30 2.26 5.20
N LEU A 4 -2.95 2.92 4.10
CA LEU A 4 -1.64 2.77 3.47
C LEU A 4 -0.51 3.07 4.47
N GLY A 5 0.52 2.23 4.51
CA GLY A 5 1.64 2.38 5.44
C GLY A 5 1.43 1.77 6.83
N TRP A 6 0.28 1.13 7.11
CA TRP A 6 -0.01 0.46 8.38
C TRP A 6 0.98 -0.64 8.78
N ASN A 7 1.65 -1.24 7.79
CA ASN A 7 2.55 -2.38 7.94
C ASN A 7 4.03 -1.97 7.99
N ILE A 8 4.33 -0.67 8.01
CA ILE A 8 5.68 -0.15 7.98
C ILE A 8 6.15 0.15 9.41
N PRO A 9 7.36 -0.28 9.82
CA PRO A 9 7.92 0.07 11.13
C PRO A 9 8.00 1.58 11.33
N GLU A 10 7.92 2.06 12.58
CA GLU A 10 7.96 3.49 12.90
C GLU A 10 9.20 4.19 12.31
N GLU A 11 10.32 3.47 12.26
CA GLU A 11 11.62 3.87 11.72
C GLU A 11 11.62 4.18 10.22
N HIS A 12 10.62 3.70 9.49
CA HIS A 12 10.52 3.78 8.04
C HIS A 12 9.22 4.46 7.59
N GLN A 13 8.52 5.11 8.52
CA GLN A 13 7.26 5.78 8.24
C GLN A 13 7.43 6.90 7.19
N ASP A 14 8.64 7.47 7.07
CA ASP A 14 9.03 8.44 6.05
C ASP A 14 8.95 7.91 4.61
N LEU A 15 8.97 6.59 4.40
CA LEU A 15 8.79 5.97 3.07
C LEU A 15 7.39 6.24 2.48
N VAL A 16 6.41 6.55 3.32
CA VAL A 16 5.05 6.90 2.89
C VAL A 16 4.79 8.34 3.27
N LEU A 17 4.74 9.20 2.25
CA LEU A 17 4.37 10.61 2.42
C LEU A 17 3.03 10.70 3.16
N ASP A 18 2.92 11.67 4.06
CA ASP A 18 1.75 11.84 4.93
C ASP A 18 0.42 11.90 4.16
N HIS A 19 0.42 12.51 2.97
CA HIS A 19 -0.75 12.56 2.09
C HIS A 19 -1.30 11.16 1.76
N TRP A 20 -0.41 10.19 1.53
CA TRP A 20 -0.81 8.86 1.10
C TRP A 20 -1.36 7.98 2.24
N ARG A 21 -1.11 8.35 3.50
CA ARG A 21 -1.62 7.63 4.68
C ARG A 21 -3.13 7.80 4.90
N ALA A 22 -3.76 8.75 4.21
CA ALA A 22 -5.22 8.94 4.25
C ALA A 22 -5.98 7.94 3.36
N PHE A 23 -5.28 7.16 2.53
CA PHE A 23 -5.91 6.21 1.61
C PHE A 23 -5.96 4.79 2.20
N PRO A 24 -6.98 4.00 1.85
CA PRO A 24 -7.05 2.60 2.26
C PRO A 24 -5.90 1.80 1.63
N ALA A 25 -5.38 0.84 2.38
CA ALA A 25 -4.39 -0.10 1.90
C ALA A 25 -4.96 -0.91 0.73
N VAL A 26 -4.19 -0.98 -0.36
CA VAL A 26 -4.59 -1.71 -1.56
C VAL A 26 -4.76 -3.19 -1.23
N ASN A 27 -5.86 -3.78 -1.70
CA ASN A 27 -6.11 -5.21 -1.57
C ASN A 27 -5.08 -6.00 -2.39
N LYS A 28 -4.50 -7.06 -1.79
CA LYS A 28 -3.57 -8.00 -2.45
C LYS A 28 -4.05 -8.54 -3.80
N PHE A 29 -5.36 -8.63 -4.03
CA PHE A 29 -5.91 -9.10 -5.31
C PHE A 29 -5.60 -8.18 -6.49
N TRP A 30 -5.40 -6.88 -6.25
CA TRP A 30 -4.98 -5.96 -7.30
C TRP A 30 -3.58 -6.28 -7.85
N HIS A 31 -2.67 -6.80 -7.01
CA HIS A 31 -1.34 -7.20 -7.47
C HIS A 31 -1.42 -8.39 -8.43
N PHE A 32 -2.27 -9.39 -8.13
CA PHE A 32 -2.50 -10.53 -9.01
C PHE A 32 -3.18 -10.12 -10.32
N GLY A 33 -4.18 -9.23 -10.26
CA GLY A 33 -4.85 -8.71 -11.45
C GLY A 33 -3.91 -7.94 -12.37
N MET A 34 -3.08 -7.05 -11.82
CA MET A 34 -2.08 -6.30 -12.59
C MET A 34 -1.02 -7.22 -13.20
N ALA A 35 -0.56 -8.24 -12.46
CA ALA A 35 0.41 -9.20 -12.98
C ALA A 35 -0.12 -9.93 -14.23
N PHE A 36 -1.41 -10.26 -14.27
CA PHE A 36 -2.05 -10.93 -15.40
C PHE A 36 -2.16 -10.05 -16.66
N VAL A 37 -2.19 -8.73 -16.51
CA VAL A 37 -2.19 -7.79 -17.66
C VAL A 37 -0.80 -7.70 -18.32
N TYR A 38 0.26 -7.99 -17.56
CA TYR A 38 1.64 -7.93 -18.05
C TYR A 38 2.23 -9.29 -18.48
N THR A 39 1.45 -10.37 -18.41
CA THR A 39 1.75 -11.66 -19.07
C THR A 39 1.30 -11.66 -20.51
#